data_AF-A0A4S4M3V7-F1
#
_entry.id   AF-A0A4S4M3V7-F1
#
_cell.length_a   1.000
_cell.length_b   1.000
_cell.length_c   1.000
_cell.angle_alpha   90.00
_cell.angle_beta   90.00
_cell.angle_gamma   90.00
#
_symmetry.space_group_name_H-M   'P 1'
#
loop_
_entity.id
_entity.type
_entity.pdbx_description
1 polymer ?
#
loop_
_entity_poly.entity_id
_entity_poly.type
_entity_poly.pdbx_seq_one_letter_code
_entity_poly.pdbx_strand_id
1 'polypeptide(L)'
;MASRSRPSLPLYLSFILLLVATANALHFYLDANEKRCFIEELPTDTVVEGHYRALEWKEGSQTYEINDQLGILVEVEEIETSHQVVKTRGPPDGRFTFTSHEAGDHTICLSTNYSSSWFGPTAHIRLYLDIVVGASKPDAEHDRSHISDIASKIRDLNMKLEDVRREQQYQREREADYRDLSETTNSRAVWYSVVQIVVLLGTCAWQLRHLKVSLHVLLLCE
;
A
#
# COMPACT_ATOMS: atom_id res chain seq x y z
N MET A 1 -26.28 -33.65 -23.28
CA MET A 1 -26.33 -32.23 -22.89
C MET A 1 -25.68 -32.08 -21.53
N ALA A 2 -24.43 -31.63 -21.45
CA ALA A 2 -23.79 -31.26 -20.19
C ALA A 2 -23.78 -29.73 -20.11
N SER A 3 -24.62 -29.19 -19.23
CA SER A 3 -24.66 -27.76 -18.92
C SER A 3 -23.35 -27.38 -18.24
N ARG A 4 -22.46 -26.69 -18.95
CA ARG A 4 -21.25 -26.08 -18.40
C ARG A 4 -21.68 -24.82 -17.65
N SER A 5 -22.05 -24.97 -16.38
CA SER A 5 -22.32 -23.86 -15.47
C SER A 5 -21.03 -23.03 -15.32
N ARG A 6 -21.02 -21.83 -15.91
CA ARG A 6 -19.95 -20.86 -15.67
C ARG A 6 -20.07 -20.41 -14.21
N PRO A 7 -19.02 -20.56 -13.37
CA PRO A 7 -19.09 -20.08 -11.99
C PRO A 7 -19.32 -18.57 -12.01
N SER A 8 -20.38 -18.13 -11.33
CA SER A 8 -20.84 -16.76 -11.29
C SER A 8 -19.81 -15.87 -10.57
N LEU A 9 -19.35 -14.80 -11.21
CA LEU A 9 -18.55 -13.69 -10.67
C LEU A 9 -18.78 -13.31 -9.18
N PRO A 10 -20.02 -13.26 -8.63
CA PRO A 10 -20.24 -12.99 -7.21
C PRO A 10 -19.58 -14.01 -6.25
N LEU A 11 -19.35 -15.25 -6.71
CA LEU A 11 -18.75 -16.31 -5.89
C LEU A 11 -17.24 -16.07 -5.69
N TYR A 12 -16.56 -15.53 -6.71
CA TYR A 12 -15.17 -15.10 -6.60
C TYR A 12 -15.02 -13.86 -5.70
N LEU A 13 -15.94 -12.89 -5.79
CA LEU A 13 -15.93 -11.69 -4.95
C LEU A 13 -16.13 -12.04 -3.46
N SER A 14 -17.06 -12.94 -3.15
CA SER A 14 -17.29 -13.45 -1.79
C SER A 14 -16.05 -14.14 -1.23
N PHE A 15 -15.38 -14.97 -2.05
CA PHE A 15 -14.15 -15.66 -1.66
C PHE A 15 -12.99 -14.69 -1.35
N ILE A 16 -12.84 -13.63 -2.15
CA ILE A 16 -11.82 -12.59 -1.91
C ILE A 16 -12.12 -11.83 -0.60
N LEU A 17 -13.40 -11.53 -0.32
CA LEU A 17 -13.79 -10.85 0.92
C LEU A 17 -13.48 -11.69 2.18
N LEU A 18 -13.70 -13.01 2.09
CA LEU A 18 -13.36 -13.97 3.14
C LEU A 18 -11.84 -14.05 3.38
N LEU A 19 -11.02 -13.97 2.34
CA LEU A 19 -9.55 -13.94 2.45
C LEU A 19 -9.07 -12.69 3.18
N VAL A 20 -9.62 -11.52 2.86
CA VAL A 20 -9.25 -10.26 3.51
C VAL A 20 -9.61 -10.26 5.01
N ALA A 21 -10.71 -10.93 5.39
CA ALA A 21 -11.10 -11.05 6.81
C ALA A 21 -10.12 -11.84 7.67
N THR A 22 -9.18 -12.57 7.08
CA THR A 22 -8.14 -13.33 7.81
C THR A 22 -6.83 -12.56 7.99
N ALA A 23 -6.70 -11.37 7.40
CA ALA A 23 -5.51 -10.55 7.54
C ALA A 23 -5.42 -9.99 8.97
N ASN A 24 -4.45 -10.48 9.73
CA ASN A 24 -4.10 -9.93 11.03
C ASN A 24 -2.90 -8.98 10.89
N ALA A 25 -2.90 -7.88 11.65
CA ALA A 25 -1.74 -7.01 11.77
C ALA A 25 -0.57 -7.74 12.44
N LEU A 26 0.66 -7.35 12.09
CA LEU A 26 1.90 -7.88 12.68
C LEU A 26 1.90 -7.61 14.19
N HIS A 27 1.95 -8.68 14.96
CA HIS A 27 2.12 -8.65 16.41
C HIS A 27 2.96 -9.83 16.84
N PHE A 28 3.62 -9.69 17.99
CA PHE A 28 4.39 -10.76 18.58
C PHE A 28 4.10 -10.86 20.07
N TYR A 29 4.43 -12.02 20.62
CA TYR A 29 4.25 -12.29 22.03
C TYR A 29 5.57 -12.17 22.76
N LEU A 30 5.50 -11.62 23.96
CA LEU A 30 6.60 -11.42 24.86
C LEU A 30 6.20 -11.98 26.22
N ASP A 31 7.04 -12.85 26.77
CA ASP A 31 6.91 -13.27 28.15
C ASP A 31 7.64 -12.28 29.08
N ALA A 32 7.28 -12.27 30.37
CA ALA A 32 7.82 -11.35 31.38
C ALA A 32 9.35 -11.24 31.41
N ASN A 33 10.08 -12.31 31.08
CA ASN A 33 11.55 -12.38 31.14
C ASN A 33 12.22 -12.37 29.76
N GLU A 34 11.46 -12.13 28.70
CA GLU A 34 11.97 -12.17 27.33
C GLU A 34 12.18 -10.76 26.79
N LYS A 35 13.26 -10.59 26.02
CA LYS A 35 13.46 -9.41 25.16
C LYS A 35 13.40 -9.84 23.71
N ARG A 36 12.72 -9.05 22.87
CA ARG A 36 12.68 -9.26 21.41
C ARG A 36 13.45 -8.13 20.75
N CYS A 37 14.35 -8.50 19.85
CA CYS A 37 15.24 -7.58 19.18
C CYS A 37 15.07 -7.68 17.67
N PHE A 38 15.06 -6.52 17.02
CA PHE A 38 14.95 -6.35 15.57
C PHE A 38 16.22 -5.66 15.08
N ILE A 39 16.78 -6.13 13.97
CA ILE A 39 18.00 -5.56 13.38
C ILE A 39 17.57 -4.74 12.17
N GLU A 40 17.99 -3.47 12.12
CA GLU A 40 17.69 -2.53 11.05
C GLU A 40 18.99 -1.87 10.57
N GLU A 41 19.22 -1.85 9.25
CA GLU A 41 20.35 -1.15 8.65
C GLU A 41 20.00 0.33 8.48
N LEU A 42 20.73 1.22 9.14
CA LEU A 42 20.45 2.66 9.15
C LEU A 42 21.58 3.45 8.47
N PRO A 43 21.26 4.50 7.69
CA PRO A 43 22.27 5.45 7.21
C PRO A 43 22.77 6.34 8.35
N THR A 44 23.90 7.03 8.13
CA THR A 44 24.39 8.10 9.02
C THR A 44 23.37 9.23 9.16
N ASP A 45 23.29 9.86 10.33
CA ASP A 45 22.45 11.03 10.64
C ASP A 45 20.96 10.86 10.32
N THR A 46 20.43 9.64 10.46
CA THR A 46 19.03 9.33 10.14
C THR A 46 18.19 9.24 11.40
N VAL A 47 17.05 9.94 11.40
CA VAL A 47 16.10 9.92 12.52
C VAL A 47 15.16 8.75 12.36
N VAL A 48 15.07 7.92 13.38
CA VAL A 48 14.16 6.78 13.43
C VAL A 48 13.13 7.02 14.52
N GLU A 49 11.88 6.77 14.18
CA GLU A 49 10.73 6.90 15.06
C GLU A 49 9.99 5.57 15.15
N GLY A 50 9.91 5.02 16.35
CA GLY A 50 9.19 3.78 16.61
C GLY A 50 7.95 4.01 17.47
N HIS A 51 6.84 3.43 17.06
CA HIS A 51 5.62 3.33 17.84
C HIS A 51 5.47 1.91 18.36
N TYR A 52 5.09 1.78 19.63
CA TYR A 52 4.77 0.48 20.19
C TYR A 52 3.50 0.51 21.03
N ARG A 53 2.81 -0.62 21.06
CA ARG A 53 1.64 -0.85 21.91
C ARG A 53 1.70 -2.24 22.50
N ALA A 54 1.64 -2.33 23.82
CA ALA A 54 1.67 -3.56 24.58
C ALA A 54 0.34 -3.80 25.30
N LEU A 55 -0.17 -5.02 25.21
CA LEU A 55 -1.37 -5.48 25.88
C LEU A 55 -1.03 -6.67 26.76
N GLU A 56 -1.53 -6.70 27.98
CA GLU A 56 -1.34 -7.80 28.93
C GLU A 56 -2.56 -8.71 28.95
N TRP A 57 -2.32 -10.02 29.07
CA TRP A 57 -3.38 -11.01 29.25
C TRP A 57 -3.98 -10.93 30.66
N LYS A 58 -5.30 -10.76 30.74
CA LYS A 58 -6.02 -10.73 32.00
C LYS A 58 -6.87 -11.98 32.18
N GLU A 59 -6.52 -12.81 33.15
CA GLU A 59 -7.20 -14.10 33.39
C GLU A 59 -8.70 -13.94 33.71
N GLY A 60 -9.08 -12.89 34.43
CA GLY A 60 -10.47 -12.65 34.84
C GLY A 60 -11.42 -12.36 33.68
N SER A 61 -10.96 -11.70 32.62
CA SER A 61 -11.76 -11.32 31.45
C SER A 61 -11.45 -12.15 30.20
N GLN A 62 -10.38 -12.95 30.22
CA GLN A 62 -9.88 -13.73 29.06
C GLN A 62 -9.64 -12.83 27.83
N THR A 63 -9.16 -11.61 28.07
CA THR A 63 -8.90 -10.59 27.06
C THR A 63 -7.52 -9.97 27.24
N TYR A 64 -6.95 -9.46 26.14
CA TYR A 64 -5.76 -8.62 26.16
C TYR A 64 -6.19 -7.17 26.41
N GLU A 65 -5.73 -6.59 27.51
CA GLU A 65 -6.07 -5.22 27.94
C GLU A 65 -4.79 -4.39 28.15
N ILE A 66 -4.90 -3.07 28.00
CA ILE A 66 -3.81 -2.16 28.35
C ILE A 66 -3.72 -2.10 29.88
N ASN A 67 -2.54 -2.39 30.42
CA ASN A 67 -2.24 -2.20 31.83
C ASN A 67 -1.32 -0.99 32.00
N ASP A 68 -1.79 0.08 32.64
CA ASP A 68 -1.02 1.30 32.87
C ASP A 68 0.24 1.09 33.76
N GLN A 69 0.31 -0.02 34.50
CA GLN A 69 1.49 -0.39 35.29
C GLN A 69 2.58 -1.11 34.47
N LEU A 70 2.25 -1.57 33.26
CA LEU A 70 3.19 -2.20 32.34
C LEU A 70 4.10 -1.12 31.74
N GLY A 71 5.40 -1.24 31.97
CA GLY A 71 6.41 -0.40 31.33
C GLY A 71 7.16 -1.15 30.25
N ILE A 72 7.34 -0.53 29.09
CA ILE A 72 8.17 -1.07 28.02
C ILE A 72 9.52 -0.38 28.05
N LEU A 73 10.57 -1.19 28.09
CA LEU A 73 11.96 -0.76 27.98
C LEU A 73 12.40 -0.94 26.52
N VAL A 74 12.81 0.18 25.91
CA VAL A 74 13.37 0.21 24.56
C VAL A 74 14.86 0.46 24.67
N GLU A 75 15.65 -0.45 24.10
CA GLU A 75 17.11 -0.38 24.03
C GLU A 75 17.52 -0.42 22.57
N VAL A 76 18.31 0.57 22.15
CA VAL A 76 18.87 0.64 20.80
C VAL A 76 20.39 0.60 20.91
N GLU A 77 21.00 -0.31 20.20
CA GLU A 77 22.45 -0.56 20.20
C GLU A 77 22.95 -0.72 18.77
N GLU A 78 24.11 -0.15 18.47
CA GLU A 78 24.83 -0.40 17.23
C GLU A 78 25.62 -1.72 17.32
N ILE A 79 25.48 -2.61 16.33
CA ILE A 79 26.04 -3.97 16.42
C ILE A 79 27.56 -3.98 16.34
N GLU A 80 28.16 -3.16 15.47
CA GLU A 80 29.60 -3.20 15.22
C GLU A 80 30.41 -2.66 16.40
N THR A 81 29.96 -1.56 16.98
CA THR A 81 30.64 -0.86 18.08
C THR A 81 30.14 -1.31 19.46
N SER A 82 29.02 -2.03 19.52
CA SER A 82 28.26 -2.30 20.75
C SER A 82 27.92 -1.00 21.50
N HIS A 83 27.76 0.11 20.77
CA HIS A 83 27.45 1.40 21.35
C HIS A 83 25.96 1.53 21.62
N GLN A 84 25.59 1.82 22.86
CA GLN A 84 24.21 2.07 23.24
C GLN A 84 23.78 3.47 22.80
N VAL A 85 22.90 3.51 21.81
CA VAL A 85 22.35 4.76 21.25
C VAL A 85 21.26 5.33 22.15
N VAL A 86 20.31 4.50 22.57
CA VAL A 86 19.20 4.90 23.45
C VAL A 86 18.85 3.78 24.42
N LYS A 87 18.53 4.16 25.65
CA LYS A 87 17.85 3.32 26.63
C LYS A 87 16.78 4.13 27.33
N THR A 88 15.53 3.86 27.00
CA THR A 88 14.40 4.61 27.55
C THR A 88 13.30 3.67 27.97
N ARG A 89 12.53 4.12 28.96
CA ARG A 89 11.36 3.41 29.45
C ARG A 89 10.14 4.27 29.21
N GLY A 90 9.09 3.67 28.67
CA GLY A 90 7.82 4.35 28.46
C GLY A 90 6.59 3.59 28.97
N PRO A 91 5.41 4.21 28.83
CA PRO A 91 4.10 3.61 29.12
C PRO A 91 3.82 2.41 28.19
N PRO A 92 2.72 1.64 28.36
CA PRO A 92 2.40 0.49 27.51
C PRO A 92 2.07 0.86 26.05
N ASP A 93 1.61 2.08 25.78
CA ASP A 93 1.39 2.63 24.44
C ASP A 93 2.19 3.94 24.32
N GLY A 94 3.17 3.96 23.43
CA GLY A 94 4.15 5.03 23.38
C GLY A 94 4.93 5.10 22.08
N ARG A 95 5.79 6.13 22.03
CA ARG A 95 6.68 6.41 20.89
C ARG A 95 8.09 6.62 21.41
N PHE A 96 9.08 6.19 20.63
CA PHE A 96 10.49 6.50 20.87
C PHE A 96 11.10 7.06 19.59
N THR A 97 12.08 7.92 19.76
CA THR A 97 12.81 8.53 18.65
C THR A 97 14.28 8.53 18.97
N PHE A 98 15.11 8.17 17.99
CA PHE A 98 16.56 8.25 18.08
C PHE A 98 17.15 8.71 16.75
N THR A 99 18.44 9.04 16.74
CA THR A 99 19.17 9.38 15.52
C THR A 99 20.40 8.47 15.42
N SER A 100 20.60 7.81 14.28
CA SER A 100 21.81 7.04 14.00
C SER A 100 22.98 7.99 13.78
N HIS A 101 24.12 7.76 14.44
CA HIS A 101 25.31 8.58 14.26
C HIS A 101 26.28 8.01 13.23
N GLU A 102 26.34 6.68 13.11
CA GLU A 102 27.13 5.95 12.14
C GLU A 102 26.20 5.12 11.24
N ALA A 103 26.66 4.77 10.03
CA ALA A 103 25.90 3.92 9.13
C ALA A 103 26.18 2.45 9.44
N GLY A 104 25.14 1.63 9.56
CA GLY A 104 25.28 0.20 9.83
C GLY A 104 24.09 -0.42 10.54
N ASP A 105 24.28 -1.65 11.01
CA ASP A 105 23.24 -2.42 11.66
C ASP A 105 23.00 -1.95 13.10
N HIS A 106 21.75 -1.58 13.38
CA HIS A 106 21.28 -1.21 14.70
C HIS A 106 20.29 -2.26 15.20
N THR A 107 20.46 -2.71 16.43
CA THR A 107 19.53 -3.60 17.11
C THR A 107 18.58 -2.79 17.99
N ILE A 108 17.28 -2.93 17.74
CA ILE A 108 16.19 -2.33 18.50
C ILE A 108 15.53 -3.43 19.33
N CYS A 109 15.78 -3.43 20.63
CA CYS A 109 15.24 -4.40 21.58
C CYS A 109 14.10 -3.80 22.41
N LEU A 110 13.01 -4.55 22.54
CA LEU A 110 11.90 -4.24 23.44
C LEU A 110 11.80 -5.33 24.52
N SER A 111 11.70 -4.89 25.77
CA SER A 111 11.46 -5.75 26.93
C SER A 111 10.49 -5.11 27.90
N THR A 112 10.02 -5.87 28.88
CA THR A 112 9.04 -5.38 29.87
C THR A 112 9.71 -5.12 31.21
N ASN A 113 9.03 -4.40 32.07
CA ASN A 113 9.53 -4.09 33.41
C ASN A 113 9.33 -5.19 34.44
N TYR A 114 8.76 -6.33 34.06
CA TYR A 114 8.66 -7.44 34.97
C TYR A 114 10.07 -7.93 35.30
N SER A 115 10.36 -8.02 36.60
CA SER A 115 11.66 -8.47 37.08
C SER A 115 11.83 -9.96 36.79
N SER A 116 13.05 -10.35 36.44
CA SER A 116 13.55 -11.72 36.32
C SER A 116 13.59 -12.50 37.64
N SER A 117 12.53 -12.40 38.44
CA SER A 117 12.33 -13.27 39.59
C SER A 117 11.78 -14.59 39.10
N TRP A 118 12.36 -15.69 39.58
CA TRP A 118 11.83 -17.05 39.40
C TRP A 118 10.37 -17.19 39.88
N PHE A 119 9.92 -16.27 40.75
CA PHE A 119 8.57 -16.18 41.28
C PHE A 119 7.78 -14.98 40.72
N GLY A 120 8.23 -14.39 39.61
CA GLY A 120 7.52 -13.31 38.95
C GLY A 120 6.18 -13.78 38.35
N PRO A 121 5.19 -12.89 38.21
CA PRO A 121 3.95 -13.22 37.53
C PRO A 121 4.26 -13.62 36.08
N THR A 122 3.67 -14.74 35.62
CA THR A 122 3.71 -15.16 34.22
C THR A 122 2.79 -14.25 33.41
N ALA A 123 3.28 -13.06 33.08
CA ALA A 123 2.56 -12.12 32.23
C ALA A 123 2.80 -12.46 30.76
N HIS A 124 1.72 -12.78 30.04
CA HIS A 124 1.74 -12.92 28.59
C HIS A 124 1.37 -11.60 27.94
N ILE A 125 2.30 -11.05 27.15
CA ILE A 125 2.18 -9.70 26.61
C ILE A 125 2.14 -9.80 25.09
N ARG A 126 1.13 -9.16 24.49
CA ARG A 126 1.01 -9.01 23.04
C ARG A 126 1.51 -7.62 22.66
N LEU A 127 2.55 -7.56 21.83
CA LEU A 127 3.20 -6.31 21.44
C LEU A 127 3.05 -6.04 19.94
N TYR A 128 2.73 -4.79 19.62
CA TYR A 128 2.72 -4.22 18.29
C TYR A 128 3.88 -3.23 18.18
N LEU A 129 4.59 -3.25 17.06
CA LEU A 129 5.73 -2.39 16.78
C LEU A 129 5.64 -1.88 15.35
N ASP A 130 5.82 -0.59 15.18
CA ASP A 130 5.92 0.10 13.89
C ASP A 130 7.14 1.02 13.92
N ILE A 131 8.02 0.92 12.93
CA ILE A 131 9.28 1.67 12.85
C ILE A 131 9.30 2.45 11.55
N VAL A 132 9.50 3.77 11.67
CA VAL A 132 9.58 4.69 10.55
C VAL A 132 10.98 5.31 10.51
N VAL A 133 11.70 5.06 9.43
CA VAL A 133 13.04 5.61 9.18
C VAL A 133 12.92 6.91 8.38
N GLY A 134 13.62 7.97 8.81
CA GLY A 134 13.61 9.29 8.17
C GLY A 134 12.55 10.27 8.70
N ALA A 135 12.08 10.12 9.94
CA ALA A 135 11.10 11.03 10.53
C ALA A 135 11.68 12.46 10.65
N SER A 136 10.97 13.46 10.14
CA SER A 136 11.46 14.85 10.07
C SER A 136 11.55 15.48 11.47
N LYS A 137 12.72 16.03 11.84
CA LYS A 137 12.85 16.84 13.07
C LYS A 137 12.02 18.12 12.95
N PRO A 138 11.30 18.55 14.01
CA PRO A 138 10.81 19.91 14.11
C PRO A 138 11.97 20.81 14.53
N ASP A 139 12.70 21.36 13.55
CA ASP A 139 13.89 22.16 13.81
C ASP A 139 13.51 23.59 14.25
N ALA A 140 13.72 23.88 15.54
CA ALA A 140 14.09 25.21 16.00
C ALA A 140 15.62 25.22 16.11
N GLU A 141 16.29 26.23 15.54
CA GLU A 141 17.72 26.54 15.77
C GLU A 141 18.77 25.99 14.76
N HIS A 142 18.66 26.29 13.45
CA HIS A 142 19.84 26.11 12.57
C HIS A 142 19.90 27.09 11.37
N ASP A 143 20.38 28.31 11.59
CA ASP A 143 20.16 29.45 10.69
C ASP A 143 21.35 29.83 9.78
N ARG A 144 22.38 28.98 9.59
CA ARG A 144 23.51 29.32 8.68
C ARG A 144 23.98 28.22 7.73
N SER A 145 24.03 26.95 8.15
CA SER A 145 24.26 25.84 7.21
C SER A 145 23.04 25.57 6.31
N HIS A 146 21.83 25.85 6.83
CA HIS A 146 20.59 25.66 6.09
C HIS A 146 20.45 26.60 4.88
N ILE A 147 21.19 27.72 4.79
CA ILE A 147 21.15 28.55 3.57
C ILE A 147 21.84 27.84 2.40
N SER A 148 22.96 27.15 2.67
CA SER A 148 23.64 26.30 1.68
C SER A 148 22.75 25.11 1.28
N ASP A 149 22.13 24.46 2.26
CA ASP A 149 21.27 23.29 2.03
C ASP A 149 19.92 23.66 1.40
N ILE A 150 19.35 24.83 1.71
CA ILE A 150 18.19 25.37 0.99
C ILE A 150 18.60 25.69 -0.44
N ALA A 151 19.76 26.33 -0.66
CA ALA A 151 20.22 26.62 -2.01
C ALA A 151 20.54 25.36 -2.83
N SER A 152 20.96 24.26 -2.19
CA SER A 152 21.13 22.96 -2.86
C SER A 152 19.78 22.28 -3.12
N LYS A 153 18.85 22.32 -2.15
CA LYS A 153 17.47 21.83 -2.32
C LYS A 153 16.69 22.60 -3.39
N ILE A 154 16.86 23.92 -3.51
CA ILE A 154 16.26 24.73 -4.58
C ILE A 154 16.81 24.31 -5.94
N ARG A 155 18.13 24.02 -6.04
CA ARG A 155 18.71 23.49 -7.28
C ARG A 155 18.15 22.11 -7.62
N ASP A 156 18.02 21.22 -6.63
CA ASP A 156 17.42 19.90 -6.82
C ASP A 156 15.95 19.98 -7.25
N LEU A 157 15.16 20.85 -6.62
CA LEU A 157 13.77 21.12 -7.00
C LEU A 157 13.65 21.72 -8.41
N ASN A 158 14.57 22.60 -8.80
CA ASN A 158 14.57 23.18 -10.14
C ASN A 158 14.90 22.11 -11.19
N MET A 159 15.86 21.22 -10.91
CA MET A 159 16.14 20.06 -11.78
C MET A 159 14.95 19.11 -11.87
N LYS A 160 14.27 18.81 -10.76
CA LYS A 160 13.05 17.99 -10.75
C LYS A 160 11.89 18.65 -11.49
N LEU A 161 11.75 19.98 -11.41
CA LEU A 161 10.74 20.72 -12.17
C LEU A 161 11.02 20.69 -13.68
N GLU A 162 12.28 20.77 -14.09
CA GLU A 162 12.67 20.61 -15.49
C GLU A 162 12.34 19.19 -16.00
N ASP A 163 12.56 18.18 -15.17
CA ASP A 163 12.22 16.79 -15.49
C ASP A 163 10.70 16.59 -15.60
N VAL A 164 9.92 17.08 -14.63
CA VAL A 164 8.45 17.04 -14.69
C VAL A 164 7.92 17.82 -15.90
N ARG A 165 8.52 18.97 -16.24
CA ARG A 165 8.14 19.75 -17.43
C ARG A 165 8.40 18.97 -18.71
N ARG A 166 9.53 18.26 -18.79
CA ARG A 166 9.85 17.37 -19.92
C ARG A 166 8.85 16.21 -20.00
N GLU A 167 8.52 15.58 -18.87
CA GLU A 167 7.54 14.50 -18.78
C GLU A 167 6.14 14.96 -19.20
N GLN A 168 5.70 16.13 -18.72
CA GLN A 168 4.40 16.72 -19.10
C GLN A 168 4.34 17.02 -20.60
N GLN A 169 5.44 17.50 -21.18
CA GLN A 169 5.49 17.75 -22.62
C GLN A 169 5.43 16.45 -23.42
N TYR A 170 6.15 15.42 -22.98
CA TYR A 170 6.07 14.08 -23.56
C TYR A 170 4.65 13.49 -23.48
N GLN A 171 3.96 13.66 -22.34
CA GLN A 171 2.58 13.21 -22.20
C GLN A 171 1.60 13.96 -23.10
N ARG A 172 1.79 15.28 -23.30
CA ARG A 172 0.96 16.07 -24.24
C ARG A 172 1.13 15.62 -25.68
N GLU A 173 2.36 15.33 -26.10
CA GLU A 173 2.64 14.80 -27.43
C GLU A 173 1.98 13.43 -27.62
N ARG A 174 2.09 12.53 -26.65
CA ARG A 174 1.38 11.25 -26.68
C ARG A 174 -0.14 11.40 -26.68
N GLU A 175 -0.70 12.31 -25.88
CA GLU A 175 -2.15 12.56 -25.84
C GLU A 175 -2.67 13.02 -27.20
N ALA A 176 -1.93 13.88 -27.89
CA ALA A 176 -2.27 14.31 -29.25
C ALA A 176 -2.30 13.11 -30.22
N ASP A 177 -1.28 12.27 -30.20
CA ASP A 177 -1.23 11.05 -31.03
C ASP A 177 -2.39 10.08 -30.69
N TYR A 178 -2.70 9.89 -29.41
CA TYR A 178 -3.82 9.04 -28.99
C TYR A 178 -5.18 9.62 -29.40
N ARG A 179 -5.32 10.95 -29.41
CA ARG A 179 -6.52 11.64 -29.87
C ARG A 179 -6.75 11.42 -31.36
N ASP A 180 -5.71 11.57 -32.17
CA ASP A 180 -5.76 11.32 -33.62
C ASP A 180 -6.07 9.84 -33.92
N LEU A 181 -5.50 8.92 -33.15
CA LEU A 181 -5.80 7.49 -33.28
C LEU A 181 -7.26 7.17 -32.89
N SER A 182 -7.81 7.85 -31.87
CA SER A 182 -9.20 7.71 -31.45
C SER A 182 -10.16 8.20 -32.53
N GLU A 183 -9.88 9.36 -33.12
CA GLU A 183 -10.71 9.92 -34.20
C GLU A 183 -10.70 9.04 -35.46
N THR A 184 -9.52 8.56 -35.88
CA THR A 184 -9.41 7.69 -37.05
C THR A 184 -10.04 6.31 -36.84
N THR A 185 -9.94 5.74 -35.63
CA THR A 185 -10.58 4.46 -35.29
C THR A 185 -12.10 4.59 -35.26
N ASN A 186 -12.61 5.66 -34.64
CA ASN A 186 -14.05 5.93 -34.58
C ASN A 186 -14.64 6.14 -35.98
N SER A 187 -13.96 6.90 -36.84
CA SER A 187 -14.38 7.12 -38.23
C SER A 187 -14.48 5.83 -39.04
N ARG A 188 -13.48 4.93 -38.91
CA ARG A 188 -13.50 3.62 -39.56
C ARG A 188 -14.66 2.74 -39.06
N ALA A 189 -14.90 2.72 -37.74
CA ALA A 189 -16.00 1.96 -37.15
C ALA A 189 -17.37 2.45 -37.65
N VAL A 190 -17.57 3.77 -37.72
CA VAL A 190 -18.78 4.38 -38.28
C VAL A 190 -18.94 3.97 -39.75
N TRP A 191 -17.88 4.03 -40.56
CA TRP A 191 -17.95 3.62 -41.96
C TRP A 191 -18.37 2.15 -42.13
N TYR A 192 -17.82 1.23 -41.34
CA TYR A 192 -18.24 -0.19 -41.38
C TYR A 192 -19.71 -0.37 -41.01
N SER A 193 -20.22 0.38 -40.03
CA SER A 193 -21.64 0.33 -39.65
C SER A 193 -22.58 0.86 -40.74
N VAL A 194 -22.17 1.91 -41.47
CA VAL A 194 -22.93 2.42 -42.63
C VAL A 194 -22.99 1.37 -43.74
N VAL A 195 -21.85 0.74 -44.08
CA VAL A 195 -21.81 -0.33 -45.09
C VAL A 195 -22.72 -1.49 -44.69
N GLN A 196 -22.70 -1.90 -43.41
CA GLN A 196 -23.56 -2.95 -42.90
C GLN A 196 -25.06 -2.61 -43.05
N ILE A 197 -25.47 -1.37 -42.73
CA ILE A 197 -26.86 -0.93 -42.89
C ILE A 197 -27.27 -0.99 -44.37
N VAL A 198 -26.40 -0.53 -45.29
CA VAL A 198 -26.68 -0.58 -46.74
C VAL A 198 -26.88 -2.02 -47.22
N VAL A 199 -26.04 -2.96 -46.77
CA VAL A 199 -26.18 -4.39 -47.12
C VAL A 199 -27.47 -4.98 -46.54
N LEU A 200 -27.82 -4.65 -45.30
CA LEU A 200 -29.08 -5.09 -44.68
C LEU A 200 -30.31 -4.54 -45.42
N LEU A 201 -30.30 -3.27 -45.80
CA LEU A 201 -31.38 -2.68 -46.60
C LEU A 201 -31.47 -3.29 -48.00
N GLY A 202 -30.33 -3.54 -48.65
CA GLY A 202 -30.26 -4.20 -49.96
C GLY A 202 -30.83 -5.61 -49.93
N THR A 203 -30.43 -6.41 -48.94
CA THR A 203 -30.95 -7.77 -48.73
C THR A 203 -32.42 -7.76 -48.34
N CYS A 204 -32.88 -6.82 -47.51
CA CYS A 204 -34.30 -6.65 -47.18
C CYS A 204 -35.14 -6.29 -48.41
N ALA A 205 -34.68 -5.34 -49.24
CA ALA A 205 -35.36 -4.98 -50.48
C ALA A 205 -35.41 -6.14 -51.48
N TRP A 206 -34.32 -6.92 -51.58
CA TRP A 206 -34.28 -8.14 -52.36
C TRP A 206 -35.27 -9.19 -51.85
N GLN A 207 -35.29 -9.44 -50.53
CA GLN A 207 -36.23 -10.35 -49.88
C GLN A 207 -37.68 -9.96 -50.17
N LEU A 208 -38.02 -8.68 -50.05
CA LEU A 208 -39.37 -8.17 -50.36
C LEU A 208 -39.74 -8.28 -51.84
N ARG A 209 -38.78 -8.07 -52.76
CA ARG A 209 -38.99 -8.27 -54.20
C ARG A 209 -39.23 -9.75 -54.53
N HIS A 210 -38.41 -10.64 -54.00
CA HIS A 210 -38.57 -12.08 -54.22
C HIS A 210 -39.91 -12.58 -53.65
N LEU A 211 -40.29 -12.14 -52.44
CA LEU A 211 -41.58 -12.49 -51.84
C LEU A 211 -42.77 -11.97 -52.66
N LYS A 212 -42.68 -10.74 -53.19
CA LYS A 212 -43.71 -10.16 -54.08
C LYS A 212 -43.79 -10.88 -55.43
N VAL A 213 -42.67 -11.30 -56.01
CA VAL A 213 -42.65 -12.08 -57.25
C VAL A 213 -43.29 -13.45 -57.03
N SER A 214 -42.94 -14.15 -55.93
CA SER A 214 -43.59 -15.42 -55.60
C SER A 214 -45.10 -15.26 -55.33
N LEU A 215 -45.53 -14.17 -54.68
CA LEU A 215 -46.95 -13.89 -54.44
C LEU A 215 -47.70 -13.52 -55.74
N HIS A 216 -47.08 -12.76 -56.65
CA HIS A 216 -47.66 -12.39 -57.93
C HIS A 216 -47.79 -13.60 -58.87
N VAL A 217 -46.83 -14.53 -58.83
CA VAL A 217 -46.89 -15.80 -59.57
C VAL A 217 -47.99 -16.73 -59.01
N LEU A 218 -48.27 -16.70 -57.70
CA LEU A 218 -49.37 -17.45 -57.09
C LEU A 218 -50.75 -16.89 -57.50
N LEU A 219 -50.90 -15.57 -57.60
CA LEU A 219 -52.14 -14.87 -58.00
C LEU A 219 -52.46 -14.97 -59.50
N LEU A 220 -51.47 -15.34 -60.33
CA LEU A 220 -51.67 -15.68 -61.75
C LEU A 220 -51.92 -17.18 -61.98
N CYS A 221 -51.91 -17.99 -60.91
CA CYS A 221 -52.13 -19.44 -60.94
C CYS A 221 -53.49 -19.85 -60.32
N GLU A 222 -54.34 -18.88 -59.96
CA GLU A 222 -55.78 -19.05 -59.68
C GLU A 222 -56.62 -18.51 -60.84
#